data_AF-A0A3D4UHT4-F1
#
_entry.id   AF-A0A3D4UHT4-F1
#
_cell.length_a   1.000
_cell.length_b   1.000
_cell.length_c   1.000
_cell.angle_alpha   90.00
_cell.angle_beta   90.00
_cell.angle_gamma   90.00
#
_symmetry.space_group_name_H-M   'P 1'
#
loop_
_entity.id
_entity.type
_entity.pdbx_description
1 polymer ?
#
loop_
_entity_poly.entity_id
_entity_poly.type
_entity_poly.pdbx_seq_one_letter_code
_entity_poly.pdbx_strand_id
1 'polypeptide(L)' 'MPRPVTMFTGQWADMPLRELARKASEWGYDGLELACWGDHFEVDRALSEDGYCQRQLDLLGEFGLGCFAISNHLVGQAV' A
#
# COMPACT_ATOMS: atom_id res chain seq x y z
N MET A 1 -3.12 -11.69 20.36
CA MET A 1 -2.27 -10.71 19.67
C MET A 1 -2.98 -9.37 19.68
N PRO A 2 -2.28 -8.24 19.88
CA PRO A 2 -2.87 -6.91 19.65
C PRO A 2 -3.35 -6.77 18.20
N ARG A 3 -4.32 -5.89 17.97
CA ARG A 3 -4.83 -5.62 16.62
C ARG A 3 -3.77 -4.84 15.82
N PRO A 4 -3.52 -5.17 14.53
CA PRO A 4 -2.62 -4.40 13.69
C PRO A 4 -3.06 -2.95 13.55
N VAL A 5 -2.11 -2.02 13.65
CA VAL A 5 -2.28 -0.59 13.37
C VAL A 5 -1.68 -0.29 12.00
N THR A 6 -2.52 0.09 11.05
CA THR A 6 -2.13 0.33 9.65
C THR A 6 -2.25 1.80 9.29
N MET A 7 -1.37 2.29 8.42
CA MET A 7 -1.43 3.65 7.91
C MET A 7 -2.05 3.67 6.50
N PHE A 8 -3.02 4.56 6.29
CA PHE A 8 -3.54 4.84 4.96
C PHE A 8 -2.55 5.67 4.14
N THR A 9 -2.31 5.25 2.90
CA THR A 9 -1.26 5.82 2.05
C THR A 9 -1.74 6.95 1.12
N GLY A 10 -3.04 7.30 1.13
CA GLY A 10 -3.59 8.25 0.15
C GLY A 10 -3.04 9.68 0.23
N GLN A 11 -2.70 10.16 1.42
CA GLN A 11 -2.07 11.48 1.63
C GLN A 11 -0.59 11.52 1.21
N TRP A 12 -0.02 10.38 0.81
CA TRP A 12 1.42 10.21 0.58
C TRP A 12 1.74 9.79 -0.86
N ALA A 13 0.78 9.88 -1.78
CA ALA A 13 0.93 9.37 -3.16
C ALA A 13 1.92 10.18 -4.02
N ASP A 14 2.45 11.28 -3.50
CA ASP A 14 3.57 12.04 -4.06
C ASP A 14 4.95 11.41 -3.72
N MET A 15 4.99 10.42 -2.82
CA MET A 15 6.18 9.69 -2.40
C MET A 15 6.15 8.24 -2.95
N PRO A 16 7.27 7.69 -3.43
CA PRO A 16 7.31 6.29 -3.86
C PRO A 16 6.95 5.32 -2.74
N LEU A 17 6.18 4.26 -3.05
CA LEU A 17 5.72 3.27 -2.06
C LEU A 17 6.86 2.71 -1.21
N ARG A 18 8.01 2.39 -1.82
CA ARG A 18 9.17 1.84 -1.13
C ARG A 18 9.76 2.82 -0.09
N GLU A 19 9.77 4.11 -0.40
CA GLU A 19 10.23 5.12 0.55
C GLU A 19 9.24 5.27 1.71
N LEU A 20 7.94 5.30 1.41
CA LEU A 20 6.89 5.37 2.41
C LEU A 20 6.88 4.14 3.33
N ALA A 21 7.06 2.94 2.78
CA ALA A 21 7.14 1.68 3.53
C ALA A 21 8.31 1.68 4.53
N ARG A 22 9.50 2.12 4.10
CA ARG A 22 10.64 2.28 5.03
C ARG A 22 10.30 3.22 6.18
N LYS A 23 9.73 4.40 5.89
CA LYS A 23 9.34 5.38 6.92
C LYS A 23 8.25 4.84 7.83
N ALA A 24 7.22 4.19 7.30
CA ALA A 24 6.11 3.64 8.08
C ALA A 24 6.58 2.54 9.05
N SER A 25 7.54 1.71 8.63
CA SER A 25 8.21 0.74 9.49
C SER A 25 8.99 1.43 10.62
N GLU A 26 9.76 2.48 10.30
CA GLU A 26 10.47 3.31 11.31
C GLU A 26 9.52 4.02 12.29
N TRP A 27 8.29 4.33 11.85
CA TRP A 27 7.25 4.93 12.69
C TRP A 27 6.49 3.93 13.56
N GLY A 28 6.70 2.62 13.34
CA GLY A 28 6.10 1.55 14.14
C GLY A 28 4.70 1.12 13.70
N TYR A 29 4.33 1.36 12.43
CA TYR A 29 3.10 0.77 11.87
C TYR A 29 3.28 -0.73 11.60
N ASP A 30 2.19 -1.49 11.74
CA ASP A 30 2.16 -2.92 11.44
C ASP A 30 1.88 -3.20 9.95
N GLY A 31 1.42 -2.19 9.20
CA GLY A 31 1.10 -2.34 7.79
C GLY A 31 0.62 -1.06 7.12
N LEU A 32 0.35 -1.17 5.82
CA LEU A 32 -0.18 -0.11 4.99
C LEU A 32 -1.53 -0.49 4.40
N GLU A 33 -2.43 0.49 4.36
CA GLU A 33 -3.62 0.47 3.52
C GLU A 33 -3.28 1.18 2.21
N LEU A 34 -3.12 0.40 1.13
CA LEU A 34 -2.61 0.90 -0.14
C LEU A 34 -3.68 1.66 -0.92
N ALA A 35 -3.39 2.90 -1.29
CA ALA A 35 -4.21 3.71 -2.15
C ALA A 35 -4.06 3.25 -3.60
N CYS A 36 -5.17 3.16 -4.34
CA CYS A 36 -5.19 2.75 -5.75
C CYS A 36 -4.80 3.88 -6.73
N TRP A 37 -3.78 4.67 -6.37
CA TRP A 37 -3.20 5.75 -7.19
C TRP A 37 -1.75 6.01 -6.78
N GLY A 38 -1.03 6.81 -7.57
CA GLY A 38 0.44 6.88 -7.46
C GLY A 38 1.07 5.55 -7.88
N ASP A 39 2.21 5.20 -7.29
CA ASP A 39 2.84 3.88 -7.45
C ASP A 39 2.47 2.90 -6.31
N HIS A 40 1.51 3.27 -5.45
CA HIS A 40 1.14 2.51 -4.26
C HIS A 40 0.38 1.21 -4.61
N PHE A 41 -0.63 1.29 -5.48
CA PHE A 41 -1.31 0.12 -6.01
C PHE A 41 -2.01 0.44 -7.35
N GLU A 42 -1.58 -0.23 -8.42
CA GLU A 42 -2.09 -0.05 -9.78
C GLU A 42 -3.03 -1.21 -10.12
N VAL A 43 -4.34 -0.93 -10.15
CA VAL A 43 -5.39 -1.96 -10.27
C VAL A 43 -5.35 -2.65 -11.63
N ASP A 44 -5.06 -1.93 -12.70
CA ASP A 44 -4.91 -2.47 -14.05
C ASP A 44 -3.75 -3.45 -14.15
N ARG A 45 -2.60 -3.12 -13.54
CA ARG A 45 -1.45 -4.03 -13.45
C ARG A 45 -1.74 -5.23 -12.58
N ALA A 46 -2.46 -5.05 -11.46
CA ALA A 46 -2.90 -6.17 -10.63
C ALA A 46 -3.78 -7.18 -11.37
N LEU A 47 -4.51 -6.75 -12.40
CA LEU A 47 -5.38 -7.61 -13.23
C LEU A 47 -4.66 -8.20 -14.46
N SER A 48 -3.61 -7.56 -14.95
CA SER A 48 -2.97 -7.90 -16.24
C SER A 48 -1.55 -8.46 -16.12
N GLU A 49 -0.85 -8.23 -15.01
CA GLU A 49 0.51 -8.68 -14.76
C GLU A 49 0.54 -9.78 -13.69
N ASP A 50 0.84 -11.00 -14.12
CA ASP A 50 1.07 -12.11 -13.20
C ASP A 50 2.15 -11.74 -12.16
N GLY A 51 1.82 -12.02 -10.90
CA GLY A 51 2.70 -11.75 -9.76
C GLY A 51 2.79 -10.29 -9.32
N TYR A 52 2.06 -9.33 -9.92
CA TYR A 52 2.08 -7.93 -9.46
C TYR A 52 1.72 -7.82 -7.97
N CYS A 53 0.60 -8.42 -7.56
CA CYS A 53 0.18 -8.41 -6.16
C CYS A 53 1.23 -9.03 -5.23
N GLN A 54 1.89 -10.12 -5.66
CA GLN A 54 2.94 -10.76 -4.87
C GLN A 54 4.14 -9.83 -4.71
N ARG A 55 4.57 -9.13 -5.77
CA ARG A 55 5.67 -8.15 -5.70
C ARG A 55 5.37 -7.01 -4.71
N GLN A 56 4.11 -6.57 -4.64
CA GLN A 56 3.70 -5.55 -3.66
C GLN A 56 3.73 -6.09 -2.23
N LEU A 57 3.25 -7.32 -2.00
CA LEU A 57 3.34 -7.97 -0.69
C LEU A 57 4.80 -8.21 -0.26
N ASP A 58 5.66 -8.63 -1.20
CA ASP A 58 7.08 -8.86 -0.94
C ASP A 58 7.78 -7.55 -0.57
N LEU A 59 7.51 -6.46 -1.29
CA LEU A 59 8.05 -5.13 -1.00
C LEU A 59 7.69 -4.68 0.42
N LEU A 60 6.44 -4.84 0.85
CA LEU A 60 6.02 -4.51 2.22
C LEU A 60 6.67 -5.45 3.25
N GLY A 61 6.77 -6.74 2.90
CA GLY A 61 7.42 -7.76 3.71
C GLY A 61 8.91 -7.46 3.99
N GLU A 62 9.64 -6.86 3.04
CA GLU A 62 11.02 -6.40 3.26
C GLU A 62 11.16 -5.41 4.43
N PHE A 63 10.09 -4.68 4.77
CA PHE A 63 10.05 -3.72 5.87
C PHE A 63 9.25 -4.22 7.09
N GLY A 64 8.85 -5.49 7.11
CA GLY A 64 8.03 -6.07 8.18
C GLY A 64 6.59 -5.55 8.21
N LEU A 65 6.10 -4.97 7.10
CA LEU A 65 4.77 -4.41 6.99
C LEU A 65 3.80 -5.39 6.32
N GLY A 66 2.56 -5.45 6.82
CA GLY A 66 1.45 -6.14 6.15
C GLY A 66 0.62 -5.22 5.24
N CYS A 67 -0.24 -5.82 4.41
CA CYS A 67 -1.33 -5.13 3.71
C CYS A 67 -2.64 -5.85 3.99
N PHE A 68 -3.58 -5.16 4.62
CA PHE A 68 -4.86 -5.74 5.07
C PHE A 68 -6.07 -5.17 4.30
N ALA A 69 -5.87 -4.04 3.62
CA ALA A 69 -6.89 -3.33 2.87
C ALA A 69 -6.25 -2.50 1.75
N ILE A 70 -7.05 -2.20 0.73
CA ILE A 70 -6.75 -1.23 -0.33
C ILE A 70 -7.91 -0.23 -0.43
N SER A 71 -7.63 1.00 -0.86
CA SER A 71 -8.64 2.06 -0.96
C SER A 71 -8.60 2.74 -2.33
N ASN A 72 -9.77 2.88 -2.95
CA ASN A 72 -9.92 3.47 -4.29
C ASN A 72 -10.87 4.69 -4.28
N HIS A 73 -10.66 5.60 -3.32
CA HIS A 73 -11.54 6.76 -3.10
C HIS A 73 -11.67 7.64 -4.35
N LEU A 74 -10.57 7.96 -5.05
CA LEU A 74 -10.60 8.88 -6.19
C LEU A 74 -11.52 8.40 -7.31
N VAL A 75 -11.43 7.12 -7.71
CA VAL A 75 -12.33 6.55 -8.71
C VAL A 75 -13.74 6.37 -8.16
N GLY A 76 -13.87 5.94 -6.89
CA GLY A 76 -15.17 5.78 -6.23
C GLY A 76 -15.97 7.08 -6.09
N GLN A 77 -15.31 8.24 -6.19
CA GLN A 77 -15.90 9.58 -6.14
C GLN A 77 -16.08 10.24 -7.50
N ALA A 78 -15.68 9.58 -8.60
CA ALA A 78 -15.90 10.11 -9.95
C ALA A 78 -17.40 10.09 -10.28
N VAL A 79 -17.99 11.28 -10.43
CA VAL A 79 -19.38 11.50 -10.89
C VAL A 79 -19.39 11.81 -12.38
#